data_AF-A0A2U3Q029-F1
#
_entry.id   AF-A0A2U3Q029-F1
#
_cell.length_a   1.000
_cell.length_b   1.000
_cell.length_c   1.000
_cell.angle_alpha   90.00
_cell.angle_beta   90.00
_cell.angle_gamma   90.00
#
_symmetry.space_group_name_H-M   'P 1'
#
loop_
_entity.id
_entity.type
_entity.pdbx_description
1 polymer ?
#
loop_
_entity_poly.entity_id
_entity_poly.type
_entity_poly.pdbx_seq_one_letter_code
_entity_poly.pdbx_strand_id
1 'polypeptide(L)'
;MKRLSICLMASIALLMGHGAQAQYVLPAPSQVVPPPSSPPPPKIEAPKVPRLDAPPSYNDRPLPRNSFSDRVSKCLDDAAAAGLGPADRGTYARSCAN
;
A
#
# COMPACT_ATOMS: atom_id res chain seq x y z
N MET A 1 50.77 40.18 42.88
CA MET A 1 49.32 40.21 42.60
C MET A 1 48.91 39.35 41.39
N LYS A 2 49.37 39.63 40.16
CA LYS A 2 48.93 38.90 38.94
C LYS A 2 49.22 37.38 38.94
N ARG A 3 50.42 36.95 39.37
CA ARG A 3 50.79 35.52 39.42
C ARG A 3 49.94 34.71 40.42
N LEU A 4 49.68 35.30 41.58
CA LEU A 4 48.81 34.71 42.61
C LEU A 4 47.36 34.55 42.11
N SER A 5 46.85 35.55 41.39
CA SER A 5 45.53 35.48 40.75
C SER A 5 45.44 34.37 39.70
N ILE A 6 46.50 34.16 38.90
CA ILE A 6 46.53 33.10 37.89
C ILE A 6 46.55 31.72 38.57
N CYS A 7 47.37 31.54 39.61
CA CYS A 7 47.40 30.29 40.37
C CYS A 7 46.05 29.96 41.02
N LEU A 8 45.35 30.97 41.55
CA LEU A 8 44.05 30.79 42.18
C LEU A 8 42.94 30.43 41.17
N MET A 9 42.98 31.01 39.97
CA MET A 9 42.03 30.62 38.91
C MET A 9 42.31 29.21 38.38
N ALA A 10 43.58 28.82 38.27
CA ALA A 10 43.95 27.47 37.84
C ALA A 10 43.52 26.39 38.83
N SER A 11 43.64 26.65 40.14
CA SER A 11 43.20 25.69 41.16
C SER A 11 41.67 25.53 41.17
N ILE A 12 40.91 26.62 41.02
CA ILE A 12 39.45 26.56 40.92
C ILE A 12 39.01 25.75 39.70
N ALA A 13 39.65 25.94 38.54
CA ALA A 13 39.33 25.18 37.33
C ALA A 13 39.53 23.67 37.50
N LEU A 14 40.58 23.26 38.22
CA LEU A 14 40.85 21.84 38.52
C LEU A 14 39.82 21.23 39.47
N LEU A 15 39.33 22.00 40.45
CA LEU A 15 38.33 21.54 41.41
C LEU A 15 36.92 21.38 40.81
N MET A 16 36.62 22.10 39.72
CA MET A 16 35.31 22.04 39.05
C MET A 16 35.19 20.94 37.99
N GLY A 17 36.27 20.22 37.70
CA GLY A 17 36.29 19.08 36.79
C GLY A 17 35.45 17.92 37.34
N HIS A 18 34.17 17.87 36.98
CA HIS A 18 33.30 16.74 37.28
C HIS A 18 33.75 15.53 36.44
N GLY A 19 34.06 14.42 37.12
CA GLY A 19 34.37 13.15 36.45
C GLY A 19 33.18 12.65 35.65
N ALA A 20 33.37 12.38 34.36
CA ALA A 20 32.37 11.71 33.54
C ALA A 20 32.24 10.26 34.01
N GLN A 21 31.09 9.92 34.60
CA GLN A 21 30.76 8.55 34.96
C GLN A 21 30.25 7.83 33.70
N ALA A 22 30.92 6.76 33.30
CA ALA A 22 30.43 5.89 32.24
C ALA A 22 29.36 4.95 32.82
N GLN A 23 28.10 5.17 32.46
CA GLN A 23 27.02 4.22 32.78
C GLN A 23 26.95 3.17 31.67
N TYR A 24 27.19 1.91 32.04
CA TYR A 24 26.90 0.78 31.17
C TYR A 24 25.39 0.53 31.19
N VAL A 25 24.70 0.93 30.11
CA VAL A 25 23.31 0.54 29.85
C VAL A 25 23.35 -0.81 29.14
N LEU A 26 23.05 -1.90 29.86
CA LEU A 26 22.83 -3.17 29.19
C LEU A 26 21.51 -3.09 28.39
N PRO A 27 21.48 -3.56 27.14
CA PRO A 27 20.24 -3.72 26.41
C PRO A 27 19.28 -4.61 27.22
N ALA A 28 18.04 -4.19 27.37
CA ALA A 28 17.02 -5.00 28.00
C ALA A 28 16.92 -6.37 27.29
N PRO A 29 16.65 -7.47 28.01
CA PRO A 29 16.49 -8.77 27.38
C PRO A 29 15.37 -8.68 26.34
N SER A 30 15.67 -9.15 25.12
CA SER A 30 14.70 -9.17 24.03
C SER A 30 13.52 -10.05 24.46
N GLN A 31 12.36 -9.43 24.70
CA GLN A 31 11.14 -10.16 24.94
C GLN A 31 10.75 -10.82 23.62
N VAL A 32 11.03 -12.12 23.50
CA VAL A 32 10.55 -12.92 22.37
C VAL A 32 9.05 -13.06 22.55
N VAL A 33 8.30 -12.15 21.95
CA VAL A 33 6.85 -12.28 21.82
C VAL A 33 6.63 -13.50 20.91
N PRO A 34 5.94 -14.56 21.38
CA PRO A 34 5.62 -15.67 20.51
C PRO A 34 4.80 -15.17 19.32
N PRO A 35 5.03 -15.70 18.11
CA PRO A 35 4.28 -15.28 16.94
C PRO A 35 2.78 -15.48 17.17
N PRO A 36 1.92 -14.59 16.62
CA PRO A 36 0.48 -14.76 16.72
C PRO A 36 0.05 -16.11 16.14
N SER A 37 -0.96 -16.74 16.75
CA SER A 37 -1.54 -17.98 16.25
C SER A 37 -2.08 -17.81 14.83
N SER A 38 -1.95 -18.84 13.99
CA SER A 38 -2.51 -18.80 12.63
C SER A 38 -4.03 -18.60 12.64
N PRO A 39 -4.60 -17.88 11.65
CA PRO A 39 -6.04 -17.73 11.54
C PRO A 39 -6.72 -19.10 11.38
N PRO A 40 -7.98 -19.24 11.82
CA PRO A 40 -8.73 -20.48 11.62
C PRO A 40 -8.89 -20.78 10.12
N PRO A 41 -8.97 -22.06 9.73
CA PRO A 41 -9.24 -22.43 8.35
C PRO A 41 -10.53 -21.77 7.85
N PRO A 42 -10.60 -21.36 6.57
CA PRO A 42 -11.83 -20.86 5.99
C PRO A 42 -12.93 -21.92 6.11
N LYS A 43 -14.13 -21.48 6.49
CA LYS A 43 -15.27 -22.39 6.59
C LYS A 43 -15.65 -22.84 5.19
N ILE A 44 -15.51 -24.14 4.92
CA ILE A 44 -15.93 -24.75 3.66
C ILE A 44 -17.44 -24.94 3.77
N GLU A 45 -18.21 -23.97 3.28
CA GLU A 45 -19.65 -24.10 3.16
C GLU A 45 -20.00 -24.74 1.82
N ALA A 46 -20.85 -25.77 1.85
CA ALA A 46 -21.33 -26.42 0.64
C ALA A 46 -22.14 -25.41 -0.20
N PRO A 47 -21.96 -25.36 -1.53
CA PRO A 47 -22.79 -24.54 -2.40
C PRO A 47 -24.28 -24.86 -2.22
N LYS A 48 -25.12 -23.83 -2.19
CA LYS A 48 -26.57 -23.99 -2.06
C LYS A 48 -27.12 -24.75 -3.27
N VAL A 49 -27.79 -25.89 -3.02
CA VAL A 49 -28.41 -26.69 -4.08
C VAL A 49 -29.58 -25.91 -4.71
N PRO A 50 -29.61 -25.74 -6.04
CA PRO A 50 -30.76 -25.17 -6.73
C PRO A 50 -32.02 -25.99 -6.48
N ARG A 51 -33.13 -25.34 -6.09
CA ARG A 51 -34.44 -26.01 -5.93
C ARG A 51 -35.26 -25.83 -7.19
N LEU A 52 -35.94 -26.89 -7.63
CA LEU A 52 -36.78 -26.91 -8.84
C LEU A 52 -37.98 -25.94 -8.74
N ASP A 53 -38.58 -25.84 -7.56
CA ASP A 53 -39.77 -25.01 -7.33
C ASP A 53 -39.43 -23.57 -6.91
N ALA A 54 -38.15 -23.20 -6.88
CA ALA A 54 -37.74 -21.84 -6.53
C ALA A 54 -37.93 -20.90 -7.73
N PRO A 55 -38.42 -19.68 -7.52
CA PRO A 55 -38.44 -18.68 -8.59
C PRO A 55 -37.00 -18.42 -9.07
N PRO A 56 -36.80 -18.22 -10.39
CA PRO A 56 -35.49 -17.90 -10.92
C PRO A 56 -34.98 -16.59 -10.30
N SER A 57 -33.82 -16.65 -9.68
CA SER A 57 -33.12 -15.48 -9.16
C SER A 57 -32.22 -14.95 -10.27
N TYR A 58 -32.59 -13.82 -10.85
CA TYR A 58 -31.73 -13.11 -11.79
C TYR A 58 -30.75 -12.22 -11.04
N ASN A 59 -29.48 -12.28 -11.42
CA ASN A 59 -28.49 -11.33 -10.96
C ASN A 59 -28.43 -10.22 -12.00
N ASP A 60 -29.16 -9.13 -11.76
CA ASP A 60 -29.20 -7.97 -12.65
C ASP A 60 -27.94 -7.11 -12.57
N ARG A 61 -26.86 -7.61 -11.96
CA ARG A 61 -25.58 -6.91 -11.96
C ARG A 61 -25.12 -6.75 -13.42
N PRO A 62 -24.85 -5.50 -13.85
CA PRO A 62 -24.23 -5.27 -15.14
C PRO A 62 -22.94 -6.07 -15.22
N LEU A 63 -22.72 -6.76 -16.35
CA LEU A 63 -21.42 -7.37 -16.58
C LEU A 63 -20.33 -6.31 -16.48
N PRO A 64 -19.15 -6.64 -15.93
CA PRO A 64 -18.02 -5.74 -15.90
C PRO A 64 -17.75 -5.23 -17.33
N ARG A 65 -17.98 -3.94 -17.55
CA ARG A 65 -17.59 -3.29 -18.80
C ARG A 65 -16.11 -2.97 -18.72
N ASN A 66 -15.38 -3.27 -19.78
CA ASN A 66 -14.02 -2.78 -19.98
C ASN A 66 -13.98 -1.25 -19.96
N SER A 67 -12.80 -0.70 -19.70
CA SER A 67 -12.64 0.75 -19.62
C SER A 67 -13.07 1.41 -20.93
N PHE A 68 -13.49 2.67 -20.87
CA PHE A 68 -13.87 3.40 -22.07
C PHE A 68 -12.74 3.40 -23.12
N SER A 69 -11.48 3.54 -22.67
CA SER A 69 -10.32 3.51 -23.56
C SER A 69 -10.16 2.16 -24.26
N ASP A 70 -10.36 1.05 -23.55
CA ASP A 70 -10.26 -0.29 -24.15
C ASP A 70 -11.32 -0.49 -25.22
N ARG A 71 -12.53 0.03 -25.00
CA ARG A 71 -13.61 -0.01 -26.00
C ARG A 71 -13.26 0.82 -27.23
N VAL A 72 -12.74 2.03 -27.03
CA VAL A 72 -12.32 2.89 -28.14
C VAL A 72 -11.21 2.23 -28.96
N SER A 73 -10.19 1.65 -28.33
CA SER A 73 -9.11 0.94 -29.04
C SER A 73 -9.66 -0.21 -29.87
N LYS A 74 -10.51 -1.06 -29.26
CA LYS A 74 -11.14 -2.18 -29.98
C LYS A 74 -11.98 -1.70 -31.18
N CYS A 75 -12.80 -0.67 -31.00
CA CYS A 75 -13.60 -0.13 -32.09
C CYS A 75 -12.74 0.49 -33.21
N LEU A 76 -11.59 1.09 -32.87
CA LEU A 76 -10.64 1.58 -33.88
C LEU A 76 -10.01 0.42 -34.66
N ASP A 77 -9.69 -0.68 -34.01
CA ASP A 77 -9.15 -1.89 -34.64
C ASP A 77 -10.18 -2.55 -35.56
N ASP A 78 -11.42 -2.71 -35.08
CA ASP A 78 -12.53 -3.26 -35.86
C ASP A 78 -12.80 -2.39 -37.11
N ALA A 79 -12.74 -1.06 -36.97
CA ALA A 79 -12.88 -0.15 -38.10
C ALA A 79 -11.71 -0.22 -39.09
N ALA A 80 -10.49 -0.47 -38.62
CA ALA A 80 -9.33 -0.71 -39.47
C ALA A 80 -9.52 -2.01 -40.27
N ALA A 81 -9.96 -3.07 -39.59
CA ALA A 81 -10.19 -4.37 -40.20
C ALA A 81 -11.31 -4.32 -41.25
N ALA A 82 -12.30 -3.44 -41.04
CA ALA A 82 -13.35 -3.14 -42.00
C ALA A 82 -12.90 -2.19 -43.14
N GLY A 83 -11.65 -1.74 -43.14
CA GLY A 83 -11.08 -0.91 -44.21
C GLY A 83 -11.51 0.56 -44.18
N LEU A 84 -12.03 1.05 -43.04
CA LEU A 84 -12.41 2.45 -42.93
C LEU A 84 -11.19 3.37 -43.01
N GLY A 85 -11.37 4.52 -43.67
CA GLY A 85 -10.35 5.58 -43.71
C GLY A 85 -10.13 6.22 -42.34
N PRO A 86 -8.99 6.91 -42.12
CA PRO A 86 -8.66 7.52 -40.82
C PRO A 86 -9.74 8.45 -40.26
N ALA A 87 -10.42 9.21 -41.11
CA ALA A 87 -11.51 10.10 -40.71
C ALA A 87 -12.75 9.32 -40.23
N ASP A 88 -13.13 8.26 -40.94
CA ASP A 88 -14.32 7.47 -40.64
C ASP A 88 -14.12 6.54 -39.44
N ARG A 89 -12.90 6.02 -39.24
CA ARG A 89 -12.52 5.23 -38.06
C ARG A 89 -12.76 5.98 -36.75
N GLY A 90 -12.40 7.27 -36.71
CA GLY A 90 -12.63 8.10 -35.53
C GLY A 90 -14.11 8.34 -35.24
N THR A 91 -14.93 8.50 -36.27
CA THR A 91 -16.39 8.66 -36.12
C THR A 91 -17.02 7.35 -35.66
N TYR A 92 -16.64 6.22 -36.26
CA TYR A 92 -17.09 4.88 -35.87
C TYR A 92 -16.72 4.54 -34.42
N ALA A 93 -15.48 4.81 -34.00
CA ALA A 93 -15.04 4.47 -32.65
C ALA A 93 -15.82 5.22 -31.56
N ARG A 94 -16.25 6.47 -31.83
CA ARG A 94 -17.06 7.25 -30.90
C ARG A 94 -18.48 6.72 -30.76
N SER A 95 -19.09 6.19 -31.83
CA SER A 95 -20.41 5.58 -31.74
C SER A 95 -20.35 4.17 -31.14
N CYS A 96 -19.34 3.38 -31.50
CA CYS A 96 -19.15 1.99 -31.05
C CYS A 96 -18.79 1.87 -29.55
N ALA A 97 -18.06 2.84 -28.97
CA ALA A 97 -17.61 2.75 -27.58
C ALA A 97 -18.65 3.19 -26.52
N ASN A 98 -19.81 3.72 -26.91
CA ASN A 98 -20.90 4.13 -26.01
C ASN A 98 -21.85 2.95 -25.73
#